data_AF-A0A140L6K9-F1
#
_entry.id   AF-A0A140L6K9-F1
#
_cell.length_a   1.000
_cell.length_b   1.000
_cell.length_c   1.000
_cell.angle_alpha   90.00
_cell.angle_beta   90.00
_cell.angle_gamma   90.00
#
_symmetry.space_group_name_H-M   'P 1'
#
loop_
_entity.id
_entity.type
_entity.pdbx_description
1 polymer ?
#
loop_
_entity_poly.entity_id
_entity_poly.type
_entity_poly.pdbx_seq_one_letter_code
_entity_poly.pdbx_strand_id
1 'polypeptide(L)'
;MDDRKETIYIKIYDHLTKQMIMKSMAELMKEMIAAQMPISFEMEALKAQAIMVRTFLVRKIKVFGGNGCGKYNNVDLCTDGHCGQWISKALLQDLWGSDFYINWNKLDQAVRETEDKIITINNKPIEPKFHATCGGATENSENVEGNKILYLRKVLCDYCRNSPYWKQSVEMTLEEIEEKLNVRMSDVSPTGGPWIEGMIENICRDEAGRIVELKIGGKTFQGTEVMKLLGLDSTRFGWKPIAFKFETGGKGHGLGLCQYGANAMALEGKDAEEILNYYFTGIQVKQFEKRSINKPLSGKIIVLDPGHGGNNSEDNVGPMGTREKDINLAISLKLAELLREAGAEVYETRTEDVYVPLSKRAAIANSVRPNFFLSIHQNAFANPNISGSEIYHYRGDRDGEALGTLILKELSNRLGTAERGVKIADFYLLREARTTVLQIEVAFITNPEEEMKLRDRKFQEDAAEAIARALVKYYTYE
;
A
#
# COMPACT_ATOMS: atom_id res chain seq x y z
N MET A 1 -12.57 -13.48 28.04
CA MET A 1 -11.49 -12.76 27.32
C MET A 1 -12.13 -11.54 26.71
N ASP A 2 -11.57 -10.35 26.91
CA ASP A 2 -12.16 -9.11 26.39
C ASP A 2 -11.80 -8.96 24.90
N ASP A 3 -12.71 -9.35 24.00
CA ASP A 3 -12.57 -9.25 22.53
C ASP A 3 -12.19 -7.83 22.05
N ARG A 4 -12.38 -6.81 22.89
CA ARG A 4 -11.99 -5.42 22.58
C ARG A 4 -10.48 -5.20 22.48
N LYS A 5 -9.65 -6.11 23.02
CA LYS A 5 -8.18 -6.00 22.93
C LYS A 5 -7.59 -6.50 21.61
N GLU A 6 -8.34 -7.21 20.76
CA GLU A 6 -7.80 -7.76 19.50
C GLU A 6 -8.24 -6.98 18.24
N THR A 7 -9.00 -5.89 18.42
CA THR A 7 -9.51 -5.10 17.29
C THR A 7 -8.41 -4.24 16.68
N ILE A 8 -8.03 -4.53 15.43
CA ILE A 8 -7.09 -3.72 14.67
C ILE A 8 -7.79 -2.46 14.16
N TYR A 9 -7.35 -1.30 14.66
CA TYR A 9 -7.80 0.00 14.19
C TYR A 9 -6.86 0.55 13.12
N ILE A 10 -7.45 1.17 12.10
CA ILE A 10 -6.75 1.72 10.95
C ILE A 10 -6.90 3.23 10.99
N LYS A 11 -5.80 3.97 10.82
CA LYS A 11 -5.83 5.44 10.76
C LYS A 11 -6.11 5.89 9.34
N ILE A 12 -7.21 6.63 9.16
CA ILE A 12 -7.63 7.14 7.85
C ILE A 12 -7.67 8.66 7.89
N TYR A 13 -7.05 9.30 6.90
CA TYR A 13 -7.27 10.71 6.62
C TYR A 13 -8.57 10.87 5.82
N ASP A 14 -9.59 11.46 6.43
CA ASP A 14 -10.85 11.75 5.76
C ASP A 14 -10.76 13.08 5.01
N HIS A 15 -10.83 13.01 3.68
CA HIS A 15 -10.73 14.16 2.79
C HIS A 15 -11.90 15.14 2.93
N LEU A 16 -13.10 14.65 3.28
CA LEU A 16 -14.29 15.49 3.39
C LEU A 16 -14.26 16.34 4.66
N THR A 17 -13.96 15.71 5.79
CA THR A 17 -13.88 16.40 7.09
C THR A 17 -12.52 17.03 7.36
N LYS A 18 -11.48 16.67 6.60
CA LYS A 18 -10.07 17.04 6.81
C LYS A 18 -9.54 16.62 8.18
N GLN A 19 -10.08 15.54 8.74
CA GLN A 19 -9.70 15.01 10.05
C GLN A 19 -9.18 13.58 9.93
N MET A 20 -8.41 13.17 10.94
CA MET A 20 -8.05 11.76 11.09
C MET A 20 -9.16 11.03 11.83
N ILE A 21 -9.60 9.91 11.26
CA ILE A 21 -10.56 9.01 11.88
C ILE A 21 -9.91 7.62 12.08
N MET A 22 -10.44 6.87 13.04
CA MET A 22 -10.04 5.48 13.26
C MET A 22 -11.23 4.56 13.00
N LYS A 23 -11.00 3.49 12.25
CA LYS A 23 -12.00 2.44 12.01
C LYS A 23 -11.42 1.07 12.25
N SER A 24 -12.24 0.15 12.75
CA SER A 24 -11.83 -1.25 12.81
C SER A 24 -11.64 -1.80 11.40
N MET A 25 -10.69 -2.74 11.24
CA MET A 25 -10.46 -3.40 9.96
C MET A 25 -11.74 -4.06 9.41
N ALA A 26 -12.54 -4.72 10.26
CA ALA A 26 -13.77 -5.37 9.84
C ALA A 26 -14.83 -4.38 9.33
N GLU A 27 -15.00 -3.23 10.01
CA GLU A 27 -15.92 -2.18 9.55
C GLU A 27 -15.45 -1.57 8.23
N LEU A 28 -14.16 -1.27 8.12
CA LEU A 28 -13.56 -0.74 6.90
C LEU A 28 -13.76 -1.69 5.73
N MET A 29 -13.51 -2.98 5.93
CA MET A 29 -13.69 -3.97 4.87
C MET A 29 -15.10 -3.96 4.30
N LYS A 30 -16.14 -3.86 5.14
CA LYS A 30 -17.53 -3.79 4.68
C LYS A 30 -17.79 -2.56 3.83
N GLU A 31 -17.29 -1.40 4.26
CA GLU A 31 -17.39 -0.13 3.51
C GLU A 31 -16.67 -0.22 2.14
N MET A 32 -15.48 -0.83 2.10
CA MET A 32 -14.74 -1.02 0.85
C MET A 32 -15.40 -2.03 -0.09
N ILE A 33 -15.90 -3.17 0.43
CA ILE A 33 -16.60 -4.17 -0.39
C ILE A 33 -17.87 -3.56 -0.99
N ALA A 34 -18.66 -2.84 -0.19
CA ALA A 34 -19.88 -2.18 -0.65
C ALA A 34 -19.62 -1.13 -1.74
N ALA A 35 -18.47 -0.45 -1.71
CA ALA A 35 -18.07 0.50 -2.73
C ALA A 35 -17.63 -0.18 -4.04
N GLN A 36 -17.14 -1.41 -3.97
CA GLN A 36 -16.44 -2.08 -5.07
C GLN A 36 -17.31 -3.13 -5.76
N MET A 37 -18.20 -3.81 -5.05
CA MET A 37 -18.99 -4.94 -5.56
C MET A 37 -20.47 -4.77 -5.22
N PRO A 38 -21.39 -5.02 -6.18
CA PRO A 38 -22.82 -4.94 -5.92
C PRO A 38 -23.27 -5.91 -4.82
N ILE A 39 -24.09 -5.44 -3.88
CA ILE A 39 -24.57 -6.26 -2.77
C ILE A 39 -25.49 -7.42 -3.19
N SER A 40 -26.08 -7.32 -4.39
CA SER A 40 -26.88 -8.38 -5.00
C SER A 40 -26.06 -9.59 -5.44
N PHE A 41 -24.72 -9.50 -5.48
CA PHE A 41 -23.87 -10.61 -5.89
C PHE A 41 -23.88 -11.75 -4.86
N GLU A 42 -23.55 -12.94 -5.33
CA GLU A 42 -23.53 -14.16 -4.53
C GLU A 42 -22.50 -14.11 -3.40
N MET A 43 -22.78 -14.87 -2.34
CA MET A 43 -21.95 -14.87 -1.13
C MET A 43 -20.49 -15.23 -1.42
N GLU A 44 -20.23 -16.24 -2.25
CA GLU A 44 -18.86 -16.65 -2.59
C GLU A 44 -18.10 -15.59 -3.41
N ALA A 45 -18.80 -14.79 -4.23
CA ALA A 45 -18.20 -13.65 -4.91
C ALA A 45 -17.85 -12.51 -3.93
N LEU A 46 -18.75 -12.21 -2.99
CA LEU A 46 -18.50 -11.25 -1.91
C LEU A 46 -17.34 -11.70 -1.01
N LYS A 47 -17.23 -13.00 -0.72
CA LYS A 47 -16.11 -13.59 0.02
C LYS A 47 -14.79 -13.46 -0.75
N ALA A 48 -14.78 -13.72 -2.06
CA ALA A 48 -13.60 -13.50 -2.88
C ALA A 48 -13.15 -12.03 -2.84
N GLN A 49 -14.09 -11.08 -2.95
CA GLN A 49 -13.80 -9.65 -2.79
C GLN A 49 -13.31 -9.32 -1.38
N ALA A 50 -13.88 -9.92 -0.34
CA ALA A 50 -13.45 -9.71 1.05
C ALA A 50 -11.99 -10.14 1.28
N ILE A 51 -11.60 -11.31 0.76
CA ILE A 51 -10.21 -11.80 0.80
C ILE A 51 -9.28 -10.84 0.05
N MET A 52 -9.70 -10.32 -1.10
CA MET A 52 -8.92 -9.33 -1.87
C MET A 52 -8.75 -8.02 -1.10
N VAL A 53 -9.83 -7.46 -0.54
CA VAL A 53 -9.77 -6.24 0.27
C VAL A 53 -8.86 -6.45 1.49
N ARG A 54 -8.96 -7.58 2.18
CA ARG A 54 -8.07 -7.92 3.31
C ARG A 54 -6.61 -7.97 2.88
N THR A 55 -6.32 -8.61 1.74
CA THR A 55 -4.96 -8.70 1.18
C THR A 55 -4.39 -7.32 0.87
N PHE A 56 -5.21 -6.44 0.25
CA PHE A 56 -4.84 -5.04 0.01
C PHE A 56 -4.50 -4.30 1.30
N LEU A 57 -5.37 -4.43 2.32
CA LEU A 57 -5.19 -3.78 3.62
C LEU A 57 -3.92 -4.28 4.32
N VAL A 58 -3.68 -5.60 4.38
CA VAL A 58 -2.46 -6.18 4.96
C VAL A 58 -1.20 -5.67 4.27
N ARG A 59 -1.24 -5.46 2.96
CA ARG A 59 -0.11 -4.90 2.19
C ARG A 59 0.11 -3.40 2.47
N LYS A 60 -0.93 -2.65 2.82
CA LYS A 60 -0.87 -1.18 2.96
C LYS A 60 -0.64 -0.71 4.38
N ILE A 61 -1.30 -1.31 5.37
CA ILE A 61 -1.34 -0.79 6.75
C ILE A 61 0.01 -1.01 7.44
N LYS A 62 0.47 0.01 8.16
CA LYS A 62 1.78 0.02 8.82
C LYS A 62 1.93 -1.04 9.91
N VAL A 63 0.84 -1.35 10.64
CA VAL A 63 0.87 -2.41 11.66
C VAL A 63 1.27 -3.76 11.07
N PHE A 64 0.96 -4.03 9.80
CA PHE A 64 1.35 -5.25 9.09
C PHE A 64 2.69 -5.12 8.33
N GLY A 65 3.38 -3.99 8.47
CA GLY A 65 4.63 -3.69 7.75
C GLY A 65 4.44 -3.04 6.38
N GLY A 66 3.23 -2.57 6.05
CA GLY A 66 3.00 -1.72 4.88
C GLY A 66 3.52 -0.30 5.07
N ASN A 67 3.54 0.49 3.99
CA ASN A 67 4.05 1.87 4.00
C ASN A 67 2.99 2.91 4.42
N GLY A 68 1.74 2.52 4.58
CA GLY A 68 0.61 3.42 4.78
C GLY A 68 0.28 4.24 3.53
N CYS A 69 -0.33 5.41 3.75
CA CYS A 69 -0.71 6.32 2.68
C CYS A 69 0.52 7.05 2.13
N GLY A 70 0.76 6.97 0.83
CA GLY A 70 1.84 7.71 0.16
C GLY A 70 1.59 9.21 0.00
N LYS A 71 0.36 9.69 0.23
CA LYS A 71 -0.04 11.10 0.02
C LYS A 71 -0.13 11.90 1.31
N TYR A 72 -0.54 11.27 2.41
CA TYR A 72 -0.75 11.93 3.70
C TYR A 72 0.13 11.27 4.77
N ASN A 73 0.88 12.08 5.51
CA ASN A 73 1.80 11.59 6.54
C ASN A 73 1.03 11.00 7.74
N ASN A 74 1.62 10.00 8.39
CA ASN A 74 1.14 9.41 9.65
C ASN A 74 -0.28 8.80 9.61
N VAL A 75 -0.75 8.39 8.43
CA VAL A 75 -2.00 7.61 8.25
C VAL A 75 -1.76 6.36 7.42
N ASP A 76 -2.62 5.36 7.59
CA ASP A 76 -2.59 4.13 6.79
C ASP A 76 -3.28 4.32 5.44
N LEU A 77 -4.42 5.03 5.41
CA LEU A 77 -5.26 5.19 4.22
C LEU A 77 -5.85 6.62 4.13
N CYS A 78 -6.48 6.93 3.01
CA CYS A 78 -7.24 8.16 2.79
C CYS A 78 -8.50 7.94 1.95
N THR A 79 -9.50 8.80 2.10
CA THR A 79 -10.82 8.68 1.43
C THR A 79 -10.93 9.45 0.10
N ASP A 80 -9.85 10.03 -0.42
CA ASP A 80 -9.83 10.84 -1.65
C ASP A 80 -9.69 10.01 -2.96
N GLY A 81 -9.92 8.70 -2.88
CA GLY A 81 -9.76 7.75 -3.99
C GLY A 81 -8.33 7.27 -4.24
N HIS A 82 -7.30 7.87 -3.63
CA HIS A 82 -5.91 7.43 -3.80
C HIS A 82 -5.66 6.04 -3.21
N CYS A 83 -6.24 5.74 -2.04
CA CYS A 83 -6.07 4.46 -1.34
C CYS A 83 -7.16 3.42 -1.66
N GLY A 84 -7.98 3.65 -2.69
CA GLY A 84 -9.04 2.75 -3.11
C GLY A 84 -10.44 3.36 -2.99
N GLN A 85 -11.42 2.64 -3.55
CA GLN A 85 -12.83 3.03 -3.50
C GLN A 85 -13.44 2.72 -2.13
N TRP A 86 -14.25 3.66 -1.65
CA TRP A 86 -14.81 3.68 -0.32
C TRP A 86 -16.21 4.28 -0.34
N ILE A 87 -17.12 3.74 0.47
CA ILE A 87 -18.40 4.39 0.81
C ILE A 87 -18.67 4.30 2.32
N SER A 88 -19.05 5.42 2.95
CA SER A 88 -19.24 5.45 4.42
C SER A 88 -20.51 4.70 4.84
N LYS A 89 -20.49 4.10 6.03
CA LYS A 89 -21.67 3.43 6.60
C LYS A 89 -22.90 4.33 6.69
N ALA A 90 -22.73 5.61 7.01
CA ALA A 90 -23.83 6.57 7.04
C ALA A 90 -24.47 6.72 5.65
N LEU A 91 -23.66 6.87 4.60
CA LEU A 91 -24.19 6.93 3.23
C LEU A 91 -24.83 5.62 2.79
N LEU A 92 -24.30 4.47 3.22
CA LEU A 92 -24.93 3.17 2.99
C LEU A 92 -26.28 3.03 3.68
N GLN A 93 -26.45 3.58 4.89
CA GLN A 93 -27.74 3.63 5.58
C GLN A 93 -28.77 4.42 4.78
N ASP A 94 -28.38 5.57 4.25
CA ASP A 94 -29.25 6.40 3.41
C ASP A 94 -29.58 5.72 2.08
N LEU A 95 -28.59 5.10 1.42
CA LEU A 95 -28.76 4.46 0.11
C LEU A 95 -29.58 3.17 0.17
N TRP A 96 -29.41 2.35 1.21
CA TRP A 96 -30.13 1.07 1.34
C TRP A 96 -31.45 1.19 2.11
N GLY A 97 -31.65 2.26 2.87
CA GLY A 97 -32.90 2.50 3.60
C GLY A 97 -33.30 1.31 4.48
N SER A 98 -34.49 0.76 4.24
CA SER A 98 -35.02 -0.39 5.00
C SER A 98 -34.17 -1.66 4.88
N ASP A 99 -33.46 -1.83 3.76
CA ASP A 99 -32.65 -3.03 3.50
C ASP A 99 -31.25 -2.94 4.13
N PHE A 100 -30.92 -1.81 4.78
CA PHE A 100 -29.59 -1.56 5.32
C PHE A 100 -29.09 -2.71 6.20
N TYR A 101 -29.89 -3.16 7.17
CA TYR A 101 -29.47 -4.20 8.11
C TYR A 101 -29.27 -5.55 7.42
N ILE A 102 -30.11 -5.89 6.44
CA ILE A 102 -30.00 -7.13 5.66
C ILE A 102 -28.70 -7.13 4.85
N ASN A 103 -28.46 -6.04 4.11
CA ASN A 103 -27.27 -5.85 3.30
C ASN A 103 -25.99 -5.79 4.14
N TRP A 104 -26.04 -5.08 5.27
CA TRP A 104 -24.91 -4.97 6.19
C TRP A 104 -24.55 -6.33 6.83
N ASN A 105 -25.56 -7.13 7.20
CA ASN A 105 -25.34 -8.47 7.74
C ASN A 105 -24.78 -9.43 6.69
N LYS A 106 -25.19 -9.31 5.42
CA LYS A 106 -24.61 -10.09 4.32
C LYS A 106 -23.11 -9.80 4.16
N LEU A 107 -22.72 -8.53 4.23
CA LEU A 107 -21.29 -8.14 4.20
C LEU A 107 -20.54 -8.61 5.44
N ASP A 108 -21.16 -8.49 6.62
CA ASP A 108 -20.59 -8.99 7.87
C ASP A 108 -20.29 -10.49 7.82
N GLN A 109 -21.24 -11.26 7.29
CA GLN A 109 -21.07 -12.69 7.04
C GLN A 109 -19.89 -12.98 6.10
N ALA A 110 -19.81 -12.29 4.95
CA ALA A 110 -18.71 -12.48 3.99
C ALA A 110 -17.34 -12.16 4.61
N VAL A 111 -17.24 -11.09 5.40
CA VAL A 111 -16.00 -10.69 6.09
C VAL A 111 -15.61 -11.70 7.16
N ARG A 112 -16.58 -12.17 7.96
CA ARG A 112 -16.36 -13.13 9.06
C ARG A 112 -16.01 -14.52 8.56
N GLU A 113 -16.71 -15.04 7.54
CA GLU A 113 -16.44 -16.39 7.00
C GLU A 113 -15.12 -16.47 6.21
N THR A 114 -14.52 -15.32 5.90
CA THR A 114 -13.19 -15.22 5.29
C THR A 114 -12.15 -14.67 6.25
N GLU A 115 -12.45 -14.65 7.55
CA GLU A 115 -11.55 -14.13 8.56
C GLU A 115 -10.14 -14.72 8.39
N ASP A 116 -9.15 -13.83 8.49
CA ASP A 116 -7.73 -14.11 8.33
C ASP A 116 -7.28 -14.65 6.97
N LYS A 117 -8.16 -14.85 5.99
CA LYS A 117 -7.73 -15.30 4.65
C LYS A 117 -7.18 -14.13 3.83
N ILE A 118 -5.96 -14.30 3.31
CA ILE A 118 -5.31 -13.41 2.34
C ILE A 118 -4.75 -14.19 1.15
N ILE A 119 -4.48 -13.48 0.05
CA ILE A 119 -3.87 -14.03 -1.16
C ILE A 119 -2.37 -13.77 -1.14
N THR A 120 -1.58 -14.82 -1.30
CA THR A 120 -0.12 -14.73 -1.30
C THR A 120 0.49 -15.37 -2.53
N ILE A 121 1.68 -14.91 -2.89
CA ILE A 121 2.59 -15.62 -3.77
C ILE A 121 3.96 -15.61 -3.10
N ASN A 122 4.63 -16.77 -3.01
CA ASN A 122 5.89 -16.92 -2.27
C ASN A 122 5.82 -16.33 -0.84
N ASN A 123 4.71 -16.60 -0.12
CA ASN A 123 4.40 -16.10 1.23
C ASN A 123 4.32 -14.56 1.37
N LYS A 124 4.28 -13.82 0.26
CA LYS A 124 4.09 -12.35 0.27
C LYS A 124 2.67 -12.01 -0.20
N PRO A 125 1.94 -11.11 0.50
CA PRO A 125 0.65 -10.63 0.04
C PRO A 125 0.76 -9.99 -1.34
N ILE A 126 -0.12 -10.42 -2.26
CA ILE A 126 -0.18 -9.85 -3.61
C ILE A 126 -0.80 -8.45 -3.59
N GLU A 127 -0.71 -7.72 -4.70
CA GLU A 127 -1.61 -6.59 -4.98
C GLU A 127 -2.78 -7.10 -5.83
N PRO A 128 -3.94 -7.38 -5.24
CA PRO A 128 -5.05 -7.98 -5.96
C PRO A 128 -5.79 -6.90 -6.77
N LYS A 129 -5.87 -7.10 -8.08
CA LYS A 129 -6.59 -6.22 -9.02
C LYS A 129 -7.94 -6.83 -9.38
N PHE A 130 -8.93 -5.99 -9.64
CA PHE A 130 -10.25 -6.41 -10.10
C PHE A 130 -10.86 -5.38 -11.04
N HIS A 131 -11.83 -5.82 -11.82
CA HIS A 131 -12.61 -4.97 -12.72
C HIS A 131 -14.02 -5.55 -12.86
N ALA A 132 -14.95 -4.75 -13.36
CA ALA A 132 -16.36 -5.15 -13.42
C ALA A 132 -16.56 -6.33 -14.38
N THR A 133 -16.07 -6.24 -15.63
CA THR A 133 -16.32 -7.26 -16.66
C THR A 133 -15.16 -7.32 -17.64
N CYS A 134 -14.61 -8.51 -17.89
CA CYS A 134 -13.44 -8.66 -18.75
C CYS A 134 -13.76 -8.68 -20.25
N GLY A 135 -15.01 -8.96 -20.66
CA GLY A 135 -15.40 -9.03 -22.06
C GLY A 135 -14.91 -10.29 -22.80
N GLY A 136 -14.57 -11.35 -22.07
CA GLY A 136 -14.24 -12.68 -22.62
C GLY A 136 -12.86 -13.20 -22.20
N ALA A 137 -11.95 -12.32 -21.79
CA ALA A 137 -10.69 -12.71 -21.18
C ALA A 137 -10.11 -11.59 -20.31
N THR A 138 -9.41 -11.96 -19.24
CA THR A 138 -8.54 -11.01 -18.53
C THR A 138 -7.29 -10.71 -19.35
N GLU A 139 -6.49 -9.75 -18.91
CA GLU A 139 -5.29 -9.32 -19.62
C GLU A 139 -4.01 -9.58 -18.81
N ASN A 140 -2.88 -9.70 -19.51
CA ASN A 140 -1.56 -9.75 -18.91
C ASN A 140 -1.16 -8.36 -18.41
N SER A 141 -0.58 -8.28 -17.20
CA SER A 141 -0.23 -6.99 -16.59
C SER A 141 0.70 -6.12 -17.44
N GLU A 142 1.61 -6.71 -18.23
CA GLU A 142 2.53 -5.95 -19.09
C GLU A 142 1.83 -5.14 -20.18
N ASN A 143 0.63 -5.56 -20.62
CA ASN A 143 -0.13 -4.85 -21.64
C ASN A 143 -0.94 -3.67 -21.07
N VAL A 144 -1.02 -3.55 -19.74
CA VAL A 144 -1.82 -2.53 -19.04
C VAL A 144 -0.97 -1.65 -18.13
N GLU A 145 -0.06 -2.24 -17.36
CA GLU A 145 0.82 -1.56 -16.39
C GLU A 145 2.30 -1.58 -16.82
N GLY A 146 2.63 -2.10 -18.01
CA GLY A 146 3.99 -2.11 -18.58
C GLY A 146 4.97 -3.08 -17.92
N ASN A 147 4.58 -3.77 -16.85
CA ASN A 147 5.43 -4.70 -16.10
C ASN A 147 4.79 -6.09 -15.99
N LYS A 148 5.61 -7.13 -16.04
CA LYS A 148 5.15 -8.53 -15.92
C LYS A 148 5.01 -8.93 -14.44
N ILE A 149 3.78 -9.19 -14.00
CA ILE A 149 3.42 -9.60 -12.64
C ILE A 149 2.92 -11.05 -12.65
N LEU A 150 3.62 -11.95 -11.96
CA LEU A 150 3.43 -13.42 -12.04
C LEU A 150 1.97 -13.89 -11.97
N TYR A 151 1.18 -13.32 -11.06
CA TYR A 151 -0.19 -13.75 -10.78
C TYR A 151 -1.27 -13.00 -11.58
N LEU A 152 -0.92 -11.95 -12.32
CA LEU A 152 -1.85 -11.20 -13.18
C LEU A 152 -1.64 -11.60 -14.64
N ARG A 153 -2.12 -12.80 -14.98
CA ARG A 153 -2.01 -13.40 -16.32
C ARG A 153 -3.38 -13.45 -16.98
N LYS A 154 -3.37 -13.48 -18.32
CA LYS A 154 -4.56 -13.66 -19.14
C LYS A 154 -5.22 -15.01 -18.88
N VAL A 155 -6.52 -14.98 -18.59
CA VAL A 155 -7.41 -16.13 -18.39
C VAL A 155 -8.65 -15.92 -19.25
N LEU A 156 -9.05 -16.93 -20.01
CA LEU A 156 -10.29 -16.91 -20.78
C LEU A 156 -11.47 -17.02 -19.83
N CYS A 157 -12.47 -16.14 -19.95
CA CYS A 157 -13.60 -16.05 -19.03
C CYS A 157 -14.93 -15.99 -19.79
N ASP A 158 -15.62 -17.13 -19.81
CA ASP A 158 -16.97 -17.26 -20.37
C ASP A 158 -18.07 -16.88 -19.38
N TYR A 159 -17.73 -16.76 -18.11
CA TYR A 159 -18.67 -16.49 -17.01
C TYR A 159 -19.32 -15.11 -17.07
N CYS A 160 -18.67 -14.11 -17.68
CA CYS A 160 -19.17 -12.74 -17.68
C CYS A 160 -20.07 -12.38 -18.88
N ARG A 161 -20.50 -13.36 -19.68
CA ARG A 161 -21.34 -13.14 -20.89
C ARG A 161 -22.68 -12.46 -20.60
N ASN A 162 -23.25 -12.73 -19.42
CA ASN A 162 -24.53 -12.13 -18.99
C ASN A 162 -24.35 -10.78 -18.29
N SER A 163 -23.13 -10.24 -18.25
CA SER A 163 -22.89 -8.91 -17.69
C SER A 163 -23.62 -7.83 -18.51
N PRO A 164 -24.20 -6.81 -17.88
CA PRO A 164 -24.71 -5.64 -18.60
C PRO A 164 -23.62 -4.89 -19.36
N TYR A 165 -22.35 -5.14 -19.04
CA TYR A 165 -21.18 -4.57 -19.71
C TYR A 165 -20.54 -5.51 -20.73
N TRP A 166 -21.17 -6.65 -21.05
CA TRP A 166 -20.62 -7.59 -22.05
C TRP A 166 -20.44 -6.93 -23.41
N LYS A 167 -21.42 -6.12 -23.82
CA LYS A 167 -21.35 -5.28 -25.01
C LYS A 167 -21.89 -3.90 -24.66
N GLN A 168 -21.13 -2.86 -24.97
CA GLN A 168 -21.50 -1.47 -24.80
C GLN A 168 -21.24 -0.73 -26.11
N SER A 169 -21.89 0.42 -26.27
CA SER A 169 -21.56 1.31 -27.37
C SER A 169 -21.68 2.76 -26.95
N VAL A 170 -20.79 3.60 -27.49
CA VAL A 170 -20.88 5.05 -27.39
C VAL A 170 -20.85 5.64 -28.80
N GLU A 171 -21.77 6.57 -29.05
CA GLU A 171 -21.79 7.37 -30.28
C GLU A 171 -21.16 8.72 -29.95
N MET A 172 -20.23 9.17 -30.80
CA MET A 172 -19.45 10.38 -30.56
C MET A 172 -19.23 11.12 -31.87
N THR A 173 -19.41 12.44 -31.87
CA THR A 173 -19.14 13.24 -33.08
C THR A 173 -17.65 13.35 -33.36
N LEU A 174 -17.29 13.76 -34.58
CA LEU A 174 -15.87 13.97 -34.91
C LEU A 174 -15.26 15.06 -34.03
N GLU A 175 -16.00 16.14 -33.77
CA GLU A 175 -15.54 17.26 -32.94
C GLU A 175 -15.26 16.81 -31.50
N GLU A 176 -16.14 15.98 -30.93
CA GLU A 176 -15.93 15.42 -29.58
C GLU A 176 -14.69 14.50 -29.52
N ILE A 177 -14.39 13.75 -30.59
CA ILE A 177 -13.19 12.90 -30.67
C ILE A 177 -11.93 13.77 -30.74
N GLU A 178 -11.93 14.79 -31.60
CA GLU A 178 -10.83 15.75 -31.74
C GLU A 178 -10.51 16.44 -30.42
N GLU A 179 -11.54 16.90 -29.71
CA GLU A 179 -11.40 17.52 -28.39
C GLU A 179 -10.85 16.53 -27.35
N LYS A 180 -11.47 15.36 -27.19
CA LYS A 180 -11.09 14.39 -26.13
C LYS A 180 -9.71 13.77 -26.33
N LEU A 181 -9.29 13.57 -27.58
CA LEU A 181 -7.99 13.00 -27.91
C LEU A 181 -6.92 14.08 -28.15
N ASN A 182 -7.30 15.36 -28.16
CA ASN A 182 -6.44 16.48 -28.51
C ASN A 182 -5.73 16.26 -29.86
N VAL A 183 -6.52 15.91 -30.87
CA VAL A 183 -6.08 15.69 -32.25
C VAL A 183 -6.86 16.58 -33.20
N ARG A 184 -6.36 16.74 -34.41
CA ARG A 184 -7.13 17.31 -35.52
C ARG A 184 -7.18 16.31 -36.65
N MET A 185 -8.39 15.94 -37.04
CA MET A 185 -8.62 15.13 -38.22
C MET A 185 -8.52 16.04 -39.44
N SER A 186 -7.97 15.53 -40.54
CA SER A 186 -7.78 16.31 -41.76
C SER A 186 -9.12 16.84 -42.30
N ASP A 187 -9.17 18.13 -42.63
CA ASP A 187 -10.33 18.73 -43.28
C ASP A 187 -10.59 18.05 -44.63
N VAL A 188 -11.78 17.47 -44.75
CA VAL A 188 -12.19 16.83 -45.98
C VAL A 188 -12.76 17.89 -46.92
N SER A 189 -12.10 18.10 -48.06
CA SER A 189 -12.61 18.96 -49.13
C SER A 189 -13.97 18.44 -49.66
N PRO A 190 -14.89 19.30 -50.12
CA PRO A 190 -16.08 18.90 -50.89
C PRO A 190 -15.77 18.04 -52.14
N THR A 191 -14.51 18.00 -52.55
CA THR A 191 -14.00 17.22 -53.68
C THR A 191 -13.11 16.04 -53.26
N GLY A 192 -13.01 15.77 -51.95
CA GLY A 192 -12.24 14.68 -51.35
C GLY A 192 -13.09 13.86 -50.38
N GLY A 193 -12.61 12.69 -49.99
CA GLY A 193 -13.29 11.81 -49.05
C GLY A 193 -12.28 10.86 -48.43
N PRO A 194 -12.34 10.58 -47.11
CA PRO A 194 -11.48 9.56 -46.53
C PRO A 194 -11.80 8.21 -47.14
N TRP A 195 -10.76 7.40 -47.37
CA TRP A 195 -10.95 5.98 -47.61
C TRP A 195 -11.42 5.33 -46.31
N ILE A 196 -12.62 4.74 -46.33
CA ILE A 196 -13.19 4.00 -45.21
C ILE A 196 -13.34 2.56 -45.67
N GLU A 197 -12.35 1.73 -45.32
CA GLU A 197 -12.30 0.32 -45.70
C GLU A 197 -13.64 -0.40 -45.41
N GLY A 198 -14.13 -1.14 -46.40
CA GLY A 198 -15.41 -1.85 -46.33
C GLY A 198 -16.67 -0.97 -46.43
N MET A 199 -16.57 0.36 -46.33
CA MET A 199 -17.70 1.28 -46.46
C MET A 199 -17.64 2.09 -47.75
N ILE A 200 -16.57 2.88 -47.96
CA ILE A 200 -16.34 3.69 -49.17
C ILE A 200 -14.86 3.59 -49.54
N GLU A 201 -14.58 2.87 -50.62
CA GLU A 201 -13.22 2.48 -51.04
C GLU A 201 -13.06 2.45 -52.56
N ASN A 202 -11.84 2.19 -53.05
CA ASN A 202 -11.51 2.12 -54.49
C ASN A 202 -12.03 3.31 -55.31
N ILE A 203 -11.73 4.52 -54.86
CA ILE A 203 -12.28 5.75 -55.42
C ILE A 203 -11.43 6.19 -56.61
N CYS A 204 -11.99 6.15 -57.81
CA CYS A 204 -11.37 6.66 -59.03
C CYS A 204 -11.94 8.04 -59.38
N ARG A 205 -11.08 9.04 -59.48
CA ARG A 205 -11.43 10.40 -59.91
C ARG A 205 -10.72 10.76 -61.20
N ASP A 206 -11.39 11.53 -62.04
CA ASP A 206 -10.76 12.14 -63.22
C ASP A 206 -9.86 13.34 -62.82
N GLU A 207 -9.16 13.91 -63.81
CA GLU A 207 -8.28 15.07 -63.61
C GLU A 207 -9.03 16.32 -63.08
N ALA A 208 -10.34 16.41 -63.28
CA ALA A 208 -11.19 17.48 -62.79
C ALA A 208 -11.74 17.20 -61.37
N GLY A 209 -11.42 16.05 -60.78
CA GLY A 209 -11.85 15.62 -59.44
C GLY A 209 -13.27 15.04 -59.38
N ARG A 210 -13.89 14.73 -60.52
CA ARG A 210 -15.18 14.02 -60.57
C ARG A 210 -14.98 12.54 -60.32
N ILE A 211 -15.89 11.93 -59.59
CA ILE A 211 -15.88 10.49 -59.37
C ILE A 211 -16.30 9.81 -60.67
N VAL A 212 -15.39 9.00 -61.20
CA VAL A 212 -15.65 8.09 -62.32
C VAL A 212 -16.29 6.82 -61.77
N GLU A 213 -15.64 6.24 -60.77
CA GLU A 213 -16.04 4.98 -60.16
C GLU A 213 -15.68 4.97 -58.68
N LEU A 214 -16.48 4.30 -57.85
CA LEU A 214 -16.18 4.04 -56.45
C LEU A 214 -16.88 2.77 -55.97
N LYS A 215 -16.37 2.18 -54.89
CA LYS A 215 -16.98 1.02 -54.24
C LYS A 215 -17.64 1.45 -52.94
N ILE A 216 -18.93 1.16 -52.79
CA ILE A 216 -19.71 1.43 -51.58
C ILE A 216 -20.29 0.10 -51.07
N GLY A 217 -19.98 -0.26 -49.82
CA GLY A 217 -20.51 -1.46 -49.18
C GLY A 217 -20.27 -2.76 -49.99
N GLY A 218 -19.10 -2.89 -50.60
CA GLY A 218 -18.77 -4.08 -51.40
C GLY A 218 -19.09 -3.99 -52.90
N LYS A 219 -19.97 -3.07 -53.32
CA LYS A 219 -20.43 -2.94 -54.71
C LYS A 219 -19.78 -1.76 -55.43
N THR A 220 -19.35 -1.97 -56.66
CA THR A 220 -18.83 -0.91 -57.54
C THR A 220 -19.97 -0.14 -58.19
N PHE A 221 -19.85 1.19 -58.19
CA PHE A 221 -20.79 2.12 -58.81
C PHE A 221 -20.05 3.10 -59.70
N GLN A 222 -20.67 3.48 -60.81
CA GLN A 222 -20.27 4.66 -61.56
C GLN A 222 -20.65 5.91 -60.77
N GLY A 223 -19.86 6.98 -60.83
CA GLY A 223 -20.14 8.22 -60.08
C GLY A 223 -21.50 8.83 -60.42
N THR A 224 -21.97 8.68 -61.67
CA THR A 224 -23.30 9.11 -62.13
C THR A 224 -24.43 8.32 -61.50
N GLU A 225 -24.22 7.03 -61.23
CA GLU A 225 -25.20 6.16 -60.55
C GLU A 225 -25.38 6.62 -59.10
N VAL A 226 -24.28 6.84 -58.38
CA VAL A 226 -24.31 7.35 -57.00
C VAL A 226 -24.94 8.73 -56.93
N MET A 227 -24.56 9.64 -57.83
CA MET A 227 -25.15 10.98 -57.93
C MET A 227 -26.67 10.91 -58.04
N LYS A 228 -27.19 10.07 -58.95
CA LYS A 228 -28.63 9.90 -59.16
C LYS A 228 -29.32 9.24 -57.96
N LEU A 229 -28.74 8.16 -57.43
CA LEU A 229 -29.34 7.37 -56.35
C LEU A 229 -29.38 8.12 -55.02
N LEU A 230 -28.36 8.92 -54.72
CA LEU A 230 -28.24 9.68 -53.47
C LEU A 230 -28.74 11.13 -53.60
N GLY A 231 -29.21 11.54 -54.78
CA GLY A 231 -29.75 12.89 -55.01
C GLY A 231 -28.69 13.99 -54.91
N LEU A 232 -27.47 13.74 -55.37
CA LEU A 232 -26.39 14.73 -55.39
C LEU A 232 -26.47 15.57 -56.66
N ASP A 233 -26.04 16.83 -56.59
CA ASP A 233 -26.09 17.77 -57.72
C ASP A 233 -25.06 17.46 -58.82
N SER A 234 -24.03 16.68 -58.52
CA SER A 234 -22.85 16.50 -59.36
C SER A 234 -22.09 15.22 -59.01
N THR A 235 -21.31 14.67 -59.96
CA THR A 235 -20.33 13.60 -59.69
C THR A 235 -19.05 14.12 -59.02
N ARG A 236 -18.92 15.44 -58.82
CA ARG A 236 -17.84 16.09 -58.07
C ARG A 236 -18.24 16.28 -56.61
N PHE A 237 -18.30 15.18 -55.86
CA PHE A 237 -18.69 15.18 -54.45
C PHE A 237 -17.63 14.53 -53.54
N GLY A 238 -17.82 14.72 -52.24
CA GLY A 238 -16.98 14.24 -51.15
C GLY A 238 -17.83 13.87 -49.93
N TRP A 239 -17.22 13.35 -48.88
CA TRP A 239 -17.92 12.95 -47.65
C TRP A 239 -17.01 13.09 -46.42
N LYS A 240 -17.62 13.30 -45.26
CA LYS A 240 -16.93 13.35 -43.97
C LYS A 240 -17.78 12.61 -42.94
N PRO A 241 -17.24 11.62 -42.20
CA PRO A 241 -17.94 11.07 -41.05
C PRO A 241 -18.25 12.18 -40.05
N ILE A 242 -19.52 12.30 -39.66
CA ILE A 242 -19.94 13.28 -38.63
C ILE A 242 -19.93 12.67 -37.23
N ALA A 243 -20.05 11.34 -37.12
CA ALA A 243 -20.01 10.61 -35.87
C ALA A 243 -19.50 9.18 -36.06
N PHE A 244 -18.94 8.61 -35.00
CA PHE A 244 -18.55 7.21 -34.90
C PHE A 244 -19.29 6.54 -33.75
N LYS A 245 -19.70 5.28 -33.98
CA LYS A 245 -20.16 4.38 -32.94
C LYS A 245 -19.02 3.44 -32.56
N PHE A 246 -18.52 3.57 -31.34
CA PHE A 246 -17.54 2.65 -30.78
C PHE A 246 -18.27 1.53 -30.05
N GLU A 247 -18.04 0.28 -30.45
CA GLU A 247 -18.49 -0.89 -29.70
C GLU A 247 -17.36 -1.39 -28.80
N THR A 248 -17.66 -1.63 -27.52
CA THR A 248 -16.71 -2.11 -26.53
C THR A 248 -17.24 -3.36 -25.84
N GLY A 249 -16.34 -4.27 -25.47
CA GLY A 249 -16.65 -5.46 -24.68
C GLY A 249 -15.95 -5.40 -23.32
N GLY A 250 -16.72 -5.43 -22.24
CA GLY A 250 -16.20 -5.34 -20.87
C GLY A 250 -16.21 -3.93 -20.27
N LYS A 251 -15.81 -3.84 -19.01
CA LYS A 251 -15.69 -2.61 -18.22
C LYS A 251 -14.59 -2.72 -17.17
N GLY A 252 -13.62 -1.82 -17.25
CA GLY A 252 -12.45 -1.73 -16.37
C GLY A 252 -11.16 -2.17 -17.06
N HIS A 253 -10.06 -2.24 -16.32
CA HIS A 253 -8.71 -2.41 -16.87
C HIS A 253 -8.36 -3.86 -17.26
N GLY A 254 -9.22 -4.85 -17.00
CA GLY A 254 -9.03 -6.24 -17.43
C GLY A 254 -8.04 -7.08 -16.61
N LEU A 255 -7.43 -6.56 -15.54
CA LEU A 255 -6.46 -7.29 -14.72
C LEU A 255 -7.13 -8.00 -13.55
N GLY A 256 -6.69 -9.22 -13.27
CA GLY A 256 -7.12 -10.00 -12.11
C GLY A 256 -8.60 -10.38 -12.17
N LEU A 257 -9.29 -10.26 -11.04
CA LEU A 257 -10.66 -10.77 -10.88
C LEU A 257 -11.68 -9.99 -11.69
N CYS A 258 -12.43 -10.69 -12.55
CA CYS A 258 -13.62 -10.17 -13.22
C CYS A 258 -14.83 -10.36 -12.30
N GLN A 259 -15.42 -9.28 -11.78
CA GLN A 259 -16.45 -9.36 -10.74
C GLN A 259 -17.74 -10.06 -11.20
N TYR A 260 -18.25 -9.74 -12.39
CA TYR A 260 -19.41 -10.45 -12.95
C TYR A 260 -19.09 -11.91 -13.27
N GLY A 261 -17.85 -12.21 -13.64
CA GLY A 261 -17.40 -13.58 -13.84
C GLY A 261 -17.32 -14.36 -12.53
N ALA A 262 -16.79 -13.76 -11.47
CA ALA A 262 -16.80 -14.31 -10.11
C ALA A 262 -18.23 -14.58 -9.61
N ASN A 263 -19.17 -13.67 -9.87
CA ASN A 263 -20.57 -13.86 -9.51
C ASN A 263 -21.21 -15.06 -10.25
N ALA A 264 -20.96 -15.20 -11.55
CA ALA A 264 -21.46 -16.34 -12.31
C ALA A 264 -20.80 -17.67 -11.88
N MET A 265 -19.51 -17.68 -11.57
CA MET A 265 -18.85 -18.85 -10.98
C MET A 265 -19.48 -19.23 -9.63
N ALA A 266 -19.76 -18.25 -8.77
CA ALA A 266 -20.44 -18.48 -7.50
C ALA A 266 -21.86 -19.05 -7.68
N LEU A 267 -22.61 -18.57 -8.68
CA LEU A 267 -23.92 -19.14 -9.06
C LEU A 267 -23.81 -20.61 -9.52
N GLU A 268 -22.69 -20.99 -10.13
CA GLU A 268 -22.37 -22.38 -10.48
C GLU A 268 -21.83 -23.21 -9.30
N GLY A 269 -21.82 -22.65 -8.09
CA GLY A 269 -21.42 -23.35 -6.87
C GLY A 269 -19.91 -23.33 -6.59
N LYS A 270 -19.13 -22.51 -7.30
CA LYS A 270 -17.71 -22.31 -7.00
C LYS A 270 -17.52 -21.51 -5.72
N ASP A 271 -16.61 -21.97 -4.87
CA ASP A 271 -16.25 -21.25 -3.66
C ASP A 271 -15.29 -20.07 -3.94
N ALA A 272 -15.13 -19.20 -2.96
CA ALA A 272 -14.25 -18.04 -3.07
C ALA A 272 -12.80 -18.37 -3.44
N GLU A 273 -12.26 -19.50 -2.98
CA GLU A 273 -10.87 -19.89 -3.24
C GLU A 273 -10.71 -20.44 -4.66
N GLU A 274 -11.66 -21.23 -5.16
CA GLU A 274 -11.74 -21.64 -6.56
C GLU A 274 -11.82 -20.43 -7.50
N ILE A 275 -12.68 -19.44 -7.16
CA ILE A 275 -12.81 -18.19 -7.91
C ILE A 275 -11.48 -17.43 -7.97
N LEU A 276 -10.79 -17.27 -6.82
CA LEU A 276 -9.53 -16.56 -6.76
C LEU A 276 -8.41 -17.28 -7.52
N ASN A 277 -8.30 -18.61 -7.38
CA ASN A 277 -7.30 -19.40 -8.11
C ASN A 277 -7.54 -19.40 -9.63
N TYR A 278 -8.79 -19.25 -10.07
CA TYR A 278 -9.11 -19.10 -11.48
C TYR A 278 -8.58 -17.78 -12.06
N TYR A 279 -8.74 -16.66 -11.35
CA TYR A 279 -8.34 -15.34 -11.85
C TYR A 279 -6.88 -14.96 -11.55
N PHE A 280 -6.26 -15.57 -10.55
CA PHE A 280 -4.89 -15.25 -10.14
C PHE A 280 -3.99 -16.49 -10.21
N THR A 281 -3.02 -16.47 -11.14
CA THR A 281 -2.17 -17.64 -11.41
C THR A 281 -1.16 -17.88 -10.29
N GLY A 282 -1.09 -19.12 -9.78
CA GLY A 282 -0.02 -19.56 -8.86
C GLY A 282 -0.10 -18.96 -7.46
N ILE A 283 -1.24 -18.41 -7.09
CA ILE A 283 -1.48 -17.88 -5.74
C ILE A 283 -1.76 -18.99 -4.73
N GLN A 284 -1.71 -18.62 -3.46
CA GLN A 284 -2.19 -19.43 -2.34
C GLN A 284 -3.08 -18.55 -1.47
N VAL A 285 -4.28 -19.04 -1.13
CA VAL A 285 -5.10 -18.43 -0.09
C VAL A 285 -4.69 -19.04 1.24
N LYS A 286 -4.15 -18.21 2.14
CA LYS A 286 -3.66 -18.66 3.45
C LYS A 286 -4.30 -17.85 4.55
N GLN A 287 -4.40 -18.48 5.72
CA GLN A 287 -4.58 -17.74 6.95
C GLN A 287 -3.35 -16.87 7.20
N PHE A 288 -3.60 -15.60 7.42
CA PHE A 288 -2.65 -14.60 7.85
C PHE A 288 -2.50 -14.69 9.35
N GLU A 289 -1.26 -14.67 9.84
CA GLU A 289 -1.01 -14.57 11.27
C GLU A 289 -1.48 -13.19 11.77
N LYS A 290 -2.62 -13.15 12.46
CA LYS A 290 -3.05 -11.97 13.21
C LYS A 290 -1.89 -11.52 14.11
N ARG A 291 -1.42 -10.28 13.93
CA ARG A 291 -0.51 -9.66 14.90
C ARG A 291 -1.30 -9.49 16.20
N SER A 292 -0.92 -10.24 17.23
CA SER A 292 -1.51 -10.11 18.56
C SER A 292 -1.19 -8.73 19.12
N ILE A 293 -2.17 -8.05 19.72
CA ILE A 293 -1.91 -6.82 20.49
C ILE A 293 -0.90 -7.06 21.61
N ASN A 294 -0.83 -8.31 22.11
CA ASN A 294 0.11 -8.71 23.15
C ASN A 294 1.53 -8.90 22.61
N LYS A 295 1.68 -9.03 21.28
CA LYS A 295 2.97 -9.14 20.58
C LYS A 295 3.04 -8.12 19.44
N PRO A 296 3.01 -6.80 19.75
CA PRO A 296 2.90 -5.74 18.75
C PRO A 296 4.11 -5.70 17.78
N LEU A 297 5.24 -6.27 18.18
CA LEU A 297 6.47 -6.32 17.39
C LEU A 297 6.67 -7.66 16.67
N SER A 298 5.65 -8.53 16.61
CA SER A 298 5.75 -9.80 15.90
C SER A 298 6.22 -9.62 14.44
N GLY A 299 7.23 -10.39 14.05
CA GLY A 299 7.87 -10.33 12.74
C GLY A 299 8.74 -9.10 12.51
N LYS A 300 9.10 -8.35 13.57
CA LYS A 300 10.11 -7.28 13.51
C LYS A 300 11.44 -7.82 14.02
N ILE A 301 12.51 -7.47 13.32
CA ILE A 301 13.87 -7.81 13.71
C ILE A 301 14.55 -6.54 14.22
N ILE A 302 15.07 -6.56 15.44
CA ILE A 302 15.73 -5.42 16.07
C ILE A 302 17.15 -5.82 16.47
N VAL A 303 18.14 -5.02 16.07
CA VAL A 303 19.51 -5.16 16.56
C VAL A 303 19.72 -4.16 17.70
N LEU A 304 20.26 -4.63 18.82
CA LEU A 304 20.66 -3.81 19.95
C LEU A 304 22.18 -3.80 20.07
N ASP A 305 22.76 -2.62 20.16
CA ASP A 305 24.18 -2.44 20.37
C ASP A 305 24.43 -1.75 21.70
N PRO A 306 24.86 -2.50 22.73
CA PRO A 306 25.42 -1.86 23.90
C PRO A 306 26.74 -1.19 23.51
N GLY A 307 26.76 0.14 23.50
CA GLY A 307 27.95 0.95 23.21
C GLY A 307 29.15 0.49 24.03
N HIS A 308 30.35 0.60 23.45
CA HIS A 308 31.63 0.21 24.07
C HIS A 308 31.72 -1.27 24.46
N GLY A 309 32.70 -1.66 25.28
CA GLY A 309 32.83 -3.02 25.81
C GLY A 309 34.27 -3.54 25.83
N GLY A 310 34.56 -4.41 26.79
CA GLY A 310 35.89 -4.93 27.06
C GLY A 310 36.85 -3.87 27.60
N ASN A 311 38.15 -4.18 27.54
CA ASN A 311 39.22 -3.31 28.07
C ASN A 311 39.80 -2.34 27.01
N ASN A 312 39.43 -2.50 25.74
CA ASN A 312 40.02 -1.80 24.60
C ASN A 312 39.05 -0.79 23.93
N SER A 313 37.91 -0.47 24.55
CA SER A 313 36.98 0.56 24.06
C SER A 313 37.24 1.93 24.68
N GLU A 314 36.90 3.00 23.97
CA GLU A 314 36.85 4.39 24.47
C GLU A 314 35.67 4.58 25.45
N ASP A 315 35.71 3.85 26.58
CA ASP A 315 34.68 3.86 27.62
C ASP A 315 34.73 5.16 28.43
N ASN A 316 33.60 5.87 28.51
CA ASN A 316 33.49 7.05 29.37
C ASN A 316 33.32 6.63 30.83
N VAL A 317 34.01 7.33 31.73
CA VAL A 317 33.95 7.09 33.18
C VAL A 317 33.43 8.34 33.87
N GLY A 318 32.31 8.20 34.58
CA GLY A 318 31.70 9.27 35.37
C GLY A 318 32.55 9.64 36.60
N PRO A 319 32.33 10.83 37.18
CA PRO A 319 33.08 11.30 38.35
C PRO A 319 32.98 10.40 39.59
N MET A 320 31.95 9.57 39.71
CA MET A 320 31.80 8.59 40.79
C MET A 320 32.31 7.18 40.42
N GLY A 321 32.99 7.04 39.28
CA GLY A 321 33.59 5.80 38.80
C GLY A 321 32.65 4.90 37.99
N THR A 322 31.44 5.37 37.66
CA THR A 322 30.50 4.62 36.82
C THR A 322 31.05 4.51 35.41
N ARG A 323 30.99 3.32 34.81
CA ARG A 323 31.44 3.07 33.44
C ARG A 323 30.28 3.02 32.48
N GLU A 324 30.39 3.74 31.37
CA GLU A 324 29.35 3.84 30.35
C GLU A 324 28.99 2.46 29.78
N LYS A 325 30.00 1.64 29.50
CA LYS A 325 29.82 0.30 28.92
C LYS A 325 28.95 -0.63 29.77
N ASP A 326 28.97 -0.45 31.10
CA ASP A 326 28.21 -1.28 32.05
C ASP A 326 26.74 -0.86 32.05
N ILE A 327 26.48 0.46 32.04
CA ILE A 327 25.13 1.03 31.93
C ILE A 327 24.49 0.67 30.59
N ASN A 328 25.24 0.82 29.50
CA ASN A 328 24.77 0.50 28.15
C ASN A 328 24.40 -0.98 28.03
N LEU A 329 25.20 -1.88 28.62
CA LEU A 329 24.92 -3.32 28.65
C LEU A 329 23.64 -3.62 29.44
N ALA A 330 23.50 -3.05 30.64
CA ALA A 330 22.35 -3.29 31.50
C ALA A 330 21.03 -2.85 30.84
N ILE A 331 20.99 -1.62 30.30
CA ILE A 331 19.82 -1.10 29.58
C ILE A 331 19.50 -1.97 28.35
N SER A 332 20.51 -2.35 27.57
CA SER A 332 20.31 -3.13 26.34
C SER A 332 19.77 -4.53 26.62
N LEU A 333 20.26 -5.22 27.66
CA LEU A 333 19.77 -6.55 28.03
C LEU A 333 18.32 -6.50 28.50
N LYS A 334 17.94 -5.50 29.31
CA LYS A 334 16.55 -5.32 29.72
C LYS A 334 15.66 -4.95 28.54
N LEU A 335 16.13 -4.08 27.64
CA LEU A 335 15.42 -3.74 26.42
C LEU A 335 15.20 -4.98 25.54
N ALA A 336 16.21 -5.86 25.43
CA ALA A 336 16.10 -7.09 24.65
C ALA A 336 15.00 -8.02 25.20
N GLU A 337 14.91 -8.18 26.52
CA GLU A 337 13.83 -8.92 27.19
C GLU A 337 12.45 -8.35 26.82
N LEU A 338 12.24 -7.05 27.03
CA LEU A 338 10.98 -6.36 26.75
C LEU A 338 10.55 -6.44 25.29
N LEU A 339 11.51 -6.30 24.36
CA LEU A 339 11.23 -6.39 22.93
C LEU A 339 10.88 -7.83 22.50
N ARG A 340 11.54 -8.85 23.07
CA ARG A 340 11.19 -10.26 22.83
C ARG A 340 9.82 -10.61 23.39
N GLU A 341 9.47 -10.12 24.57
CA GLU A 341 8.13 -10.25 25.15
C GLU A 341 7.07 -9.62 24.24
N ALA A 342 7.37 -8.45 23.67
CA ALA A 342 6.54 -7.79 22.67
C ALA A 342 6.55 -8.47 21.28
N GLY A 343 7.28 -9.58 21.12
CA GLY A 343 7.27 -10.44 19.93
C GLY A 343 8.35 -10.15 18.88
N ALA A 344 9.27 -9.23 19.13
CA ALA A 344 10.38 -8.97 18.21
C ALA A 344 11.42 -10.11 18.24
N GLU A 345 12.06 -10.34 17.12
CA GLU A 345 13.31 -11.08 17.04
C GLU A 345 14.46 -10.12 17.34
N VAL A 346 15.24 -10.39 18.38
CA VAL A 346 16.25 -9.43 18.89
C VAL A 346 17.65 -10.03 18.84
N TYR A 347 18.58 -9.28 18.26
CA TYR A 347 19.99 -9.61 18.16
C TYR A 347 20.85 -8.56 18.86
N GLU A 348 21.61 -8.95 19.87
CA GLU A 348 22.57 -8.10 20.54
C GLU A 348 23.96 -8.21 19.89
N THR A 349 24.67 -7.09 19.72
CA THR A 349 26.06 -7.13 19.23
C THR A 349 27.03 -7.72 20.26
N ARG A 350 26.69 -7.60 21.55
CA ARG A 350 27.32 -8.25 22.70
C ARG A 350 26.29 -8.45 23.82
N THR A 351 26.43 -9.54 24.58
CA THR A 351 25.63 -9.83 25.78
C THR A 351 26.47 -9.80 27.07
N GLU A 352 27.77 -9.54 26.94
CA GLU A 352 28.76 -9.52 28.01
C GLU A 352 29.71 -8.33 27.83
N ASP A 353 30.60 -8.09 28.80
CA ASP A 353 31.63 -7.05 28.72
C ASP A 353 32.80 -7.47 27.82
N VAL A 354 32.55 -7.49 26.51
CA VAL A 354 33.54 -7.86 25.48
C VAL A 354 33.68 -6.77 24.44
N TYR A 355 34.90 -6.60 23.94
CA TYR A 355 35.17 -5.65 22.86
C TYR A 355 34.69 -6.22 21.51
N VAL A 356 33.78 -5.50 20.86
CA VAL A 356 33.31 -5.80 19.51
C VAL A 356 33.61 -4.60 18.61
N PRO A 357 34.47 -4.74 17.58
CA PRO A 357 34.78 -3.65 16.65
C PRO A 357 33.55 -3.11 15.94
N LEU A 358 33.52 -1.80 15.65
CA LEU A 358 32.40 -1.15 14.94
C LEU A 358 32.09 -1.83 13.59
N SER A 359 33.11 -2.27 12.86
CA SER A 359 32.95 -3.01 11.59
C SER A 359 32.23 -4.34 11.78
N LYS A 360 32.47 -5.05 12.90
CA LYS A 360 31.79 -6.30 13.24
C LYS A 360 30.35 -6.05 13.67
N ARG A 361 30.09 -4.98 14.44
CA ARG A 361 28.72 -4.55 14.81
C ARG A 361 27.89 -4.24 13.56
N ALA A 362 28.46 -3.46 12.62
CA ALA A 362 27.82 -3.19 11.34
C ALA A 362 27.60 -4.47 10.50
N ALA A 363 28.57 -5.40 10.51
CA ALA A 363 28.43 -6.67 9.79
C ALA A 363 27.27 -7.54 10.32
N ILE A 364 27.07 -7.60 11.65
CA ILE A 364 25.92 -8.28 12.26
C ILE A 364 24.62 -7.72 11.68
N ALA A 365 24.44 -6.39 11.75
CA ALA A 365 23.24 -5.75 11.23
C ALA A 365 23.05 -5.93 9.72
N ASN A 366 24.12 -5.84 8.94
CA ASN A 366 24.08 -6.03 7.49
C ASN A 366 23.71 -7.47 7.08
N SER A 367 24.08 -8.45 7.91
CA SER A 367 23.74 -9.86 7.69
C SER A 367 22.28 -10.16 8.03
N VAL A 368 21.81 -9.64 9.16
CA VAL A 368 20.46 -9.88 9.68
C VAL A 368 19.39 -9.02 8.98
N ARG A 369 19.78 -7.82 8.51
CA ARG A 369 18.89 -6.82 7.89
C ARG A 369 17.70 -6.47 8.80
N PRO A 370 17.96 -5.91 10.00
CA PRO A 370 16.90 -5.59 10.95
C PRO A 370 15.99 -4.47 10.41
N ASN A 371 14.84 -4.30 11.05
CA ASN A 371 14.03 -3.11 10.86
C ASN A 371 14.65 -1.87 11.53
N PHE A 372 15.26 -2.04 12.69
CA PHE A 372 15.97 -1.00 13.41
C PHE A 372 17.23 -1.53 14.08
N PHE A 373 18.28 -0.71 14.09
CA PHE A 373 19.48 -0.89 14.90
C PHE A 373 19.49 0.20 15.97
N LEU A 374 19.45 -0.17 17.25
CA LEU A 374 19.52 0.78 18.36
C LEU A 374 20.86 0.65 19.10
N SER A 375 21.68 1.70 19.05
CA SER A 375 22.95 1.80 19.79
C SER A 375 22.74 2.58 21.07
N ILE A 376 22.89 1.93 22.23
CA ILE A 376 22.66 2.53 23.55
C ILE A 376 23.96 3.11 24.08
N HIS A 377 23.93 4.39 24.45
CA HIS A 377 25.06 5.17 24.94
C HIS A 377 24.66 6.10 26.09
N GLN A 378 25.68 6.60 26.80
CA GLN A 378 25.53 7.77 27.69
C GLN A 378 26.43 8.89 27.21
N ASN A 379 25.89 10.11 27.23
CA ASN A 379 26.63 11.28 26.83
C ASN A 379 27.77 11.57 27.80
N ALA A 380 28.83 12.17 27.27
CA ALA A 380 29.91 12.75 28.05
C ALA A 380 30.24 14.14 27.51
N PHE A 381 30.35 15.13 28.39
CA PHE A 381 30.72 16.48 28.01
C PHE A 381 31.57 17.16 29.09
N ALA A 382 32.48 18.05 28.67
CA ALA A 382 33.44 18.68 29.57
C ALA A 382 32.78 19.54 30.67
N ASN A 383 31.61 20.10 30.40
CA ASN A 383 30.82 20.82 31.41
C ASN A 383 29.88 19.84 32.14
N PRO A 384 30.09 19.56 33.43
CA PRO A 384 29.31 18.58 34.20
C PRO A 384 27.88 19.05 34.52
N ASN A 385 27.53 20.31 34.23
CA ASN A 385 26.17 20.83 34.42
C ASN A 385 25.22 20.49 33.25
N ILE A 386 25.74 19.90 32.17
CA ILE A 386 24.89 19.49 31.04
C ILE A 386 24.17 18.20 31.41
N SER A 387 22.88 18.12 31.09
CA SER A 387 22.02 16.97 31.35
C SER A 387 21.02 16.76 30.21
N GLY A 388 20.38 15.60 30.21
CA GLY A 388 19.29 15.24 29.32
C GLY A 388 19.60 14.14 28.31
N SER A 389 18.59 13.81 27.51
CA SER A 389 18.66 12.77 26.48
C SER A 389 18.78 13.39 25.08
N GLU A 390 19.52 12.73 24.19
CA GLU A 390 19.60 13.08 22.77
C GLU A 390 19.66 11.83 21.89
N ILE A 391 19.16 11.98 20.67
CA ILE A 391 19.09 10.89 19.70
C ILE A 391 19.79 11.31 18.43
N TYR A 392 20.59 10.43 17.84
CA TYR A 392 21.28 10.67 16.59
C TYR A 392 20.87 9.66 15.51
N HIS A 393 20.64 10.15 14.29
CA HIS A 393 20.35 9.34 13.11
C HIS A 393 21.11 9.85 11.89
N TYR A 394 21.14 9.07 10.82
CA TYR A 394 21.79 9.48 9.57
C TYR A 394 20.93 10.45 8.76
N ARG A 395 21.58 11.28 7.93
CA ARG A 395 20.91 12.27 7.11
C ARG A 395 19.92 11.61 6.13
N GLY A 396 18.69 12.12 6.11
CA GLY A 396 17.64 11.65 5.19
C GLY A 396 16.89 10.41 5.68
N ASP A 397 17.25 9.86 6.84
CA ASP A 397 16.56 8.73 7.47
C ASP A 397 15.29 9.20 8.19
N ARG A 398 14.17 9.21 7.45
CA ARG A 398 12.87 9.66 7.96
C ARG A 398 12.32 8.74 9.05
N ASP A 399 12.59 7.43 8.95
CA ASP A 399 12.14 6.47 9.95
C ASP A 399 12.94 6.62 11.24
N GLY A 400 14.25 6.87 11.12
CA GLY A 400 15.12 7.23 12.24
C GLY A 400 14.65 8.50 12.94
N GLU A 401 14.36 9.56 12.19
CA GLU A 401 13.83 10.82 12.76
C GLU A 401 12.50 10.61 13.50
N ALA A 402 11.57 9.86 12.90
CA ALA A 402 10.26 9.58 13.47
C ALA A 402 10.34 8.73 14.75
N LEU A 403 11.09 7.62 14.73
CA LEU A 403 11.27 6.77 15.91
C LEU A 403 12.09 7.47 16.98
N GLY A 404 13.16 8.18 16.61
CA GLY A 404 13.98 8.96 17.54
C GLY A 404 13.17 10.01 18.30
N THR A 405 12.23 10.67 17.62
CA THR A 405 11.33 11.65 18.26
C THR A 405 10.43 10.99 19.31
N LEU A 406 9.92 9.79 19.02
CA LEU A 406 9.12 9.03 19.98
C LEU A 406 9.96 8.58 21.17
N ILE A 407 11.17 8.07 20.93
CA ILE A 407 12.09 7.62 21.99
C ILE A 407 12.44 8.79 22.92
N LEU A 408 12.83 9.93 22.35
CA LEU A 408 13.20 11.12 23.13
C LEU A 408 12.06 11.55 24.06
N LYS A 409 10.83 11.57 23.55
CA LYS A 409 9.63 11.93 24.31
C LYS A 409 9.31 10.92 25.40
N GLU A 410 9.42 9.62 25.15
CA GLU A 410 9.19 8.59 26.16
C GLU A 410 10.27 8.63 27.26
N LEU A 411 11.54 8.85 26.90
CA LEU A 411 12.62 9.02 27.87
C LEU A 411 12.37 10.23 28.77
N SER A 412 12.08 11.40 28.19
CA SER A 412 11.74 12.63 28.92
C SER A 412 10.58 12.43 29.88
N ASN A 413 9.46 11.87 29.41
CA ASN A 413 8.27 11.64 30.23
C ASN A 413 8.50 10.66 31.39
N ARG A 414 9.35 9.65 31.17
CA ARG A 414 9.51 8.55 32.14
C ARG A 414 10.66 8.77 33.11
N LEU A 415 11.76 9.35 32.64
CA LEU A 415 12.99 9.57 33.39
C LEU A 415 13.10 10.99 33.95
N GLY A 416 12.31 11.93 33.41
CA GLY A 416 12.41 13.35 33.73
C GLY A 416 13.71 13.99 33.20
N THR A 417 14.29 13.44 32.13
CA THR A 417 15.47 13.98 31.47
C THR A 417 15.11 15.16 30.56
N ALA A 418 16.00 16.13 30.42
CA ALA A 418 15.79 17.25 29.50
C ALA A 418 15.85 16.77 28.03
N GLU A 419 14.97 17.28 27.17
CA GLU A 419 14.97 16.95 25.74
C GLU A 419 16.02 17.78 24.99
N ARG A 420 17.12 17.14 24.55
CA ARG A 420 18.18 17.82 23.79
C ARG A 420 18.05 17.69 22.27
N GLY A 421 17.02 17.00 21.81
CA GLY A 421 16.61 16.91 20.40
C GLY A 421 17.08 15.64 19.69
N VAL A 422 16.45 15.41 18.53
CA VAL A 422 16.83 14.39 17.54
C VAL A 422 17.70 15.07 16.49
N LYS A 423 18.91 14.56 16.28
CA LYS A 423 19.97 15.23 15.56
C LYS A 423 20.54 14.35 14.45
N ILE A 424 21.10 14.98 13.44
CA ILE A 424 21.84 14.30 12.38
C ILE A 424 23.31 14.22 12.77
N ALA A 425 23.91 13.04 12.64
CA ALA A 425 25.34 12.84 12.82
C ALA A 425 25.94 11.87 11.80
N ASP A 426 27.25 12.00 11.63
CA ASP A 426 28.09 11.15 10.78
C ASP A 426 28.87 10.16 11.65
N PHE A 427 28.20 9.38 12.49
CA PHE A 427 28.84 8.29 13.24
C PHE A 427 29.00 7.05 12.37
N TYR A 428 30.01 6.22 12.64
CA TYR A 428 30.34 5.06 11.81
C TYR A 428 29.15 4.10 11.63
N LEU A 429 28.48 3.72 12.73
CA LEU A 429 27.35 2.79 12.64
C LEU A 429 26.16 3.37 11.89
N LEU A 430 25.89 4.68 12.04
CA LEU A 430 24.84 5.38 11.31
C LEU A 430 25.05 5.34 9.78
N ARG A 431 26.31 5.24 9.32
CA ARG A 431 26.65 5.17 7.89
C ARG A 431 26.76 3.75 7.35
N GLU A 432 27.41 2.87 8.10
CA GLU A 432 27.90 1.58 7.58
C GLU A 432 26.92 0.42 7.78
N ALA A 433 25.97 0.55 8.71
CA ALA A 433 24.86 -0.38 8.80
C ALA A 433 23.77 0.02 7.78
N ARG A 434 23.46 -0.89 6.86
CA ARG A 434 22.54 -0.72 5.72
C ARG A 434 21.07 -0.88 6.17
N THR A 435 20.71 -0.17 7.22
CA THR A 435 19.40 -0.16 7.88
C THR A 435 19.21 1.19 8.59
N THR A 436 18.02 1.49 9.10
CA THR A 436 17.84 2.62 10.02
C THR A 436 18.56 2.35 11.34
N VAL A 437 19.42 3.29 11.75
CA VAL A 437 20.21 3.22 12.98
C VAL A 437 19.94 4.45 13.84
N LEU A 438 19.78 4.22 15.13
CA LEU A 438 19.64 5.27 16.14
C LEU A 438 20.73 5.10 17.18
N GLN A 439 21.52 6.14 17.40
CA GLN A 439 22.35 6.24 18.60
C GLN A 439 21.55 6.99 19.66
N ILE A 440 21.26 6.31 20.76
CA ILE A 440 20.39 6.75 21.83
C ILE A 440 21.27 7.10 23.01
N GLU A 441 21.39 8.38 23.29
CA GLU A 441 22.10 8.89 24.44
C GLU A 441 21.11 9.14 25.58
N VAL A 442 21.11 8.24 26.56
CA VAL A 442 20.05 8.20 27.59
C VAL A 442 20.18 9.36 28.58
N ALA A 443 21.37 9.61 29.10
CA ALA A 443 21.70 10.74 29.98
C ALA A 443 23.19 11.08 29.91
N PHE A 444 23.67 12.09 30.65
CA PHE A 444 25.09 12.46 30.72
C PHE A 444 25.78 11.78 31.90
N ILE A 445 26.70 10.85 31.62
CA ILE A 445 27.50 10.17 32.67
C ILE A 445 28.47 11.13 33.38
N THR A 446 28.80 12.25 32.74
CA THR A 446 29.66 13.30 33.32
C THR A 446 28.93 14.22 34.28
N ASN A 447 27.59 14.18 34.30
CA ASN A 447 26.79 14.96 35.24
C ASN A 447 26.58 14.17 36.53
N PRO A 448 27.04 14.65 37.71
CA PRO A 448 26.95 13.87 38.94
C PRO A 448 25.52 13.49 39.37
N GLU A 449 24.51 14.32 39.07
CA GLU A 449 23.12 14.02 39.39
C GLU A 449 22.56 12.93 38.47
N GLU A 450 22.86 13.00 37.17
CA GLU A 450 22.46 11.95 36.23
C GLU A 450 23.26 10.67 36.40
N GLU A 451 24.55 10.73 36.74
CA GLU A 451 25.36 9.55 37.07
C GLU A 451 24.76 8.82 38.28
N MET A 452 24.33 9.54 39.31
CA MET A 452 23.66 8.94 40.47
C MET A 452 22.38 8.20 40.07
N LYS A 453 21.59 8.77 39.13
CA LYS A 453 20.41 8.09 38.56
C LYS A 453 20.80 6.90 37.71
N LEU A 454 21.82 7.03 36.85
CA LEU A 454 22.28 5.94 35.97
C LEU A 454 22.77 4.72 36.77
N ARG A 455 23.29 4.91 37.98
CA ARG A 455 23.65 3.83 38.90
C ARG A 455 22.45 3.10 39.50
N ASP A 456 21.27 3.72 39.52
CA ASP A 456 20.04 3.10 39.98
C ASP A 456 19.51 2.14 38.91
N ARG A 457 19.36 0.87 39.30
CA ARG A 457 18.81 -0.17 38.44
C ARG A 457 17.39 0.18 37.97
N LYS A 458 16.59 0.85 38.81
CA LYS A 458 15.23 1.24 38.42
C LYS A 458 15.24 2.23 37.26
N PHE A 459 16.17 3.19 37.28
CA PHE A 459 16.34 4.17 36.20
C PHE A 459 16.76 3.49 34.89
N GLN A 460 17.69 2.53 34.95
CA GLN A 460 18.10 1.73 33.78
C GLN A 460 16.93 0.94 33.19
N GLU A 461 16.14 0.28 34.05
CA GLU A 461 14.93 -0.45 33.65
C GLU A 461 13.88 0.50 33.04
N ASP A 462 13.65 1.67 33.63
CA ASP A 462 12.75 2.69 33.09
C ASP A 462 13.21 3.23 31.73
N ALA A 463 14.52 3.36 31.50
CA ALA A 463 15.07 3.77 30.21
C ALA A 463 14.78 2.71 29.13
N ALA A 464 15.02 1.43 29.45
CA ALA A 464 14.69 0.32 28.57
C ALA A 464 13.18 0.27 28.27
N GLU A 465 12.32 0.45 29.27
CA GLU A 465 10.87 0.47 29.08
C GLU A 465 10.40 1.68 28.24
N ALA A 466 11.00 2.85 28.40
CA ALA A 466 10.70 4.02 27.57
C ALA A 466 11.04 3.77 26.10
N ILE A 467 12.21 3.20 25.81
CA ILE A 467 12.65 2.86 24.46
C ILE A 467 11.75 1.78 23.86
N ALA A 468 11.43 0.72 24.61
CA ALA A 468 10.53 -0.34 24.18
C ALA A 468 9.13 0.20 23.84
N ARG A 469 8.58 1.07 24.70
CA ARG A 469 7.28 1.70 24.48
C ARG A 469 7.28 2.57 23.24
N ALA A 470 8.34 3.35 22.99
CA ALA A 470 8.45 4.14 21.78
C ALA A 470 8.48 3.27 20.50
N LEU A 471 9.19 2.14 20.52
CA LEU A 471 9.16 1.17 19.42
C LEU A 471 7.77 0.57 19.18
N VAL A 472 7.07 0.20 20.25
CA VAL A 472 5.68 -0.27 20.15
C VAL A 472 4.82 0.82 19.53
N LYS A 473 4.85 2.04 20.08
CA LYS A 473 4.12 3.20 19.55
C LYS A 473 4.44 3.51 18.10
N TYR A 474 5.68 3.34 17.66
CA TYR A 474 6.05 3.55 16.27
C TYR A 474 5.32 2.59 15.32
N TYR A 475 5.12 1.33 15.74
CA TYR A 475 4.42 0.33 14.93
C TYR A 475 2.90 0.26 15.16
N THR A 476 2.41 0.62 16.34
CA THR A 476 0.99 0.57 16.71
C THR A 476 0.29 1.92 16.65
N TYR A 477 1.06 3.01 16.56
CA TYR A 477 0.59 4.39 16.54
C TYR A 477 -0.21 4.83 17.79
N GLU A 478 0.12 4.30 18.96
CA GLU A 478 -0.41 4.72 20.27
C GLU A 478 0.11 6.08 20.78
#